data_AF-A0A1Y1ZP30-F1
#
_entry.id   AF-A0A1Y1ZP30-F1
#
_cell.length_a   1.000
_cell.length_b   1.000
_cell.length_c   1.000
_cell.angle_alpha   90.00
_cell.angle_beta   90.00
_cell.angle_gamma   90.00
#
_symmetry.space_group_name_H-M   'P 1'
#
loop_
_entity.id
_entity.type
_entity.pdbx_description
1 polymer ?
#
loop_
_entity_poly.entity_id
_entity_poly.type
_entity_poly.pdbx_seq_one_letter_code
_entity_poly.pdbx_strand_id
1 'polypeptide(L)'
;MSTFAPSRIRALSRSFHRNGCLQHRGPGKKKETAHWTQEKLRTRPDYPLSEELLEKTRPVAYARTNTRGYSVQMRTQIVSPGLCDDILKYIGPSLEKHKGCDILDLNPGAGLWSSKLHDFLQPRSHVLFESQPEKYEPFLKRLTEQPNSTYKLVKGDCALHEQIEELVVKAGIFPHQKLVSHDDPPPSELNTTLLVTGTLVWDPDKAGMGFSSISKQLSQHYAMHGWMKRGIHSFGPIRSLIWMSENDVITTLPRSMLYFGTTQYLMTKFGWINQVATCGHTPRGGGKAGNIGRDPRYEFESLAKTLKTMQENGMELLAHRREEIHEFAEDIMRLTNGTGIMSARDVNEYLRVAEINGKSTAGLLYEYTRELYRADSQEGGAPRMSGRAGEATMTSKGSYISRSRASNNQYEQFRAERDRIVDIGEEMYELECKILGVSTDQEKQALQKELDKKNADYEASMENFRADLRSSVIMDLDDRLCIRSPVPRLMWDSRPYEPLVFQEDEMWPPSRCALLDFVPSLPRERWDGEAWEFTFDFASALIRYGSESVPAALEHMVHGGSELVNDVPLLRDPAKGGRLDLNHLRVRMLTVEMVDQLCKAWREWPFRPPGADSPRFFHTVLGVGRGIWS
;
A
#
# COMPACT_ATOMS: atom_id res chain seq x y z
N MET A 1 -11.01 -20.43 -60.84
CA MET A 1 -10.20 -19.48 -61.63
C MET A 1 -10.36 -18.10 -61.03
N SER A 2 -9.37 -17.64 -60.27
CA SER A 2 -9.00 -16.24 -60.05
C SER A 2 -7.84 -16.25 -59.05
N THR A 3 -6.68 -15.88 -59.55
CA THR A 3 -5.36 -15.87 -58.94
C THR A 3 -5.13 -14.62 -58.11
N PHE A 4 -4.58 -14.72 -56.89
CA PHE A 4 -3.72 -13.69 -56.33
C PHE A 4 -2.59 -14.31 -55.50
N ALA A 5 -1.37 -13.82 -55.75
CA ALA A 5 -0.08 -14.33 -55.31
C ALA A 5 0.22 -14.08 -53.81
N PRO A 6 1.13 -14.86 -53.20
CA PRO A 6 1.57 -14.65 -51.82
C PRO A 6 2.59 -13.51 -51.76
N SER A 7 2.28 -12.44 -51.01
CA SER A 7 3.24 -11.37 -50.72
C SER A 7 4.08 -11.74 -49.50
N ARG A 8 5.38 -11.48 -49.63
CA ARG A 8 6.49 -11.87 -48.76
C ARG A 8 6.34 -11.34 -47.33
N ILE A 9 6.32 -12.25 -46.36
CA ILE A 9 6.56 -11.93 -44.95
C ILE A 9 8.06 -11.57 -44.82
N ARG A 10 8.36 -10.28 -44.62
CA ARG A 10 9.67 -9.83 -44.17
C ARG A 10 9.81 -10.11 -42.68
N ALA A 11 10.86 -10.83 -42.31
CA ALA A 11 11.31 -11.00 -40.94
C ALA A 11 11.65 -9.63 -40.31
N LEU A 12 10.83 -9.17 -39.37
CA LEU A 12 11.15 -8.07 -38.47
C LEU A 12 11.81 -8.64 -37.21
N SER A 13 13.08 -9.00 -37.34
CA SER A 13 13.97 -9.13 -36.18
C SER A 13 14.73 -7.81 -36.02
N ARG A 14 14.83 -7.34 -34.76
CA ARG A 14 15.68 -6.23 -34.27
C ARG A 14 15.15 -4.80 -34.52
N SER A 15 14.31 -4.29 -33.60
CA SER A 15 14.52 -2.99 -32.92
C SER A 15 13.35 -2.64 -31.98
N PHE A 16 13.37 -3.15 -30.74
CA PHE A 16 12.54 -2.60 -29.66
C PHE A 16 13.41 -2.43 -28.41
N HIS A 17 14.37 -1.52 -28.51
CA HIS A 17 15.15 -0.97 -27.41
C HIS A 17 15.25 0.55 -27.63
N ARG A 18 14.12 1.24 -27.50
CA ARG A 18 14.03 2.71 -27.39
C ARG A 18 12.56 3.07 -27.23
N ASN A 19 12.11 3.15 -25.99
CA ASN A 19 11.04 4.04 -25.55
C ASN A 19 11.25 4.31 -24.06
N GLY A 20 12.41 4.89 -23.75
CA GLY A 20 12.59 5.64 -22.51
C GLY A 20 12.01 7.03 -22.74
N CYS A 21 11.08 7.44 -21.88
CA CYS A 21 10.49 8.76 -21.88
C CYS A 21 11.58 9.84 -21.87
N LEU A 22 11.79 10.51 -23.01
CA LEU A 22 12.69 11.65 -23.14
C LEU A 22 11.97 12.88 -22.59
N GLN A 23 12.21 13.20 -21.32
CA GLN A 23 11.94 14.55 -20.82
C GLN A 23 12.93 15.52 -21.48
N HIS A 24 12.42 16.46 -22.28
CA HIS A 24 13.22 17.57 -22.80
C HIS A 24 13.80 18.39 -21.63
N ARG A 25 15.13 18.42 -21.52
CA ARG A 25 15.85 19.35 -20.63
C ARG A 25 16.46 20.48 -21.46
N GLY A 26 16.10 21.72 -21.14
CA GLY A 26 16.79 22.91 -21.63
C GLY A 26 18.23 23.00 -21.10
N PRO A 27 19.07 23.87 -21.69
CA PRO A 27 20.49 23.95 -21.33
C PRO A 27 20.63 24.75 -20.03
N GLY A 28 20.78 24.05 -18.90
CA GLY A 28 20.97 24.69 -17.60
C GLY A 28 21.76 23.81 -16.64
N LYS A 29 22.94 24.32 -16.24
CA LYS A 29 23.82 23.92 -15.13
C LYS A 29 24.07 22.41 -14.92
N LYS A 30 25.32 21.96 -15.08
CA LYS A 30 25.79 20.65 -14.58
C LYS A 30 25.53 20.59 -13.06
N LYS A 31 24.40 19.99 -12.66
CA LYS A 31 24.11 19.71 -11.26
C LYS A 31 25.03 18.59 -10.78
N GLU A 32 25.69 18.81 -9.67
CA GLU A 32 26.30 17.78 -8.83
C GLU A 32 25.18 16.85 -8.31
N THR A 33 24.76 15.83 -9.06
CA THR A 33 23.67 14.93 -8.63
C THR A 33 23.99 13.47 -8.94
N ALA A 34 25.06 12.94 -8.34
CA ALA A 34 25.21 11.49 -8.28
C ALA A 34 24.20 10.93 -7.26
N HIS A 35 23.31 10.03 -7.69
CA HIS A 35 22.35 9.35 -6.80
C HIS A 35 23.07 8.61 -5.66
N TRP A 36 24.26 8.05 -5.94
CA TRP A 36 25.12 7.39 -4.96
C TRP A 36 26.17 8.36 -4.42
N THR A 37 25.92 8.88 -3.22
CA THR A 37 26.87 9.70 -2.46
C THR A 37 27.61 8.85 -1.41
N GLN A 38 28.72 9.36 -0.88
CA GLN A 38 29.39 8.71 0.25
C GLN A 38 28.47 8.57 1.46
N GLU A 39 27.63 9.57 1.70
CA GLU A 39 26.61 9.53 2.77
C GLU A 39 25.58 8.42 2.55
N LYS A 40 25.08 8.25 1.32
CA LYS A 40 24.12 7.18 1.01
C LYS A 40 24.74 5.78 1.03
N LEU A 41 26.06 5.68 0.88
CA LEU A 41 26.80 4.42 0.95
C LEU A 41 27.45 4.19 2.31
N ARG A 42 27.14 5.03 3.31
CA ARG A 42 27.70 4.90 4.66
C ARG A 42 27.43 3.52 5.24
N THR A 43 28.45 2.95 5.84
CA THR A 43 28.39 1.67 6.56
C THR A 43 28.42 1.93 8.06
N ARG A 44 28.05 0.92 8.84
CA ARG A 44 28.13 0.98 10.31
C ARG A 44 29.03 -0.16 10.80
N PRO A 45 29.96 0.12 11.73
CA PRO A 45 30.76 -0.93 12.36
C PRO A 45 29.90 -1.98 13.09
N ASP A 46 28.75 -1.58 13.62
CA ASP A 46 27.78 -2.47 14.28
C ASP A 46 27.16 -3.48 13.31
N TYR A 47 27.24 -3.21 12.00
CA TYR A 47 26.77 -4.09 10.93
C TYR A 47 27.91 -4.39 9.93
N PRO A 48 28.86 -5.28 10.28
CA PRO A 48 30.03 -5.59 9.43
C PRO A 48 29.67 -6.07 8.02
N LEU A 49 28.48 -6.67 7.85
CA LEU A 49 27.98 -7.07 6.54
C LEU A 49 27.84 -5.88 5.58
N SER A 50 27.53 -4.69 6.08
CA SER A 50 27.44 -3.47 5.26
C SER A 50 28.80 -3.07 4.68
N GLU A 51 29.88 -3.23 5.44
CA GLU A 51 31.26 -2.98 4.99
C GLU A 51 31.69 -3.98 3.91
N GLU A 52 31.39 -5.25 4.15
CA GLU A 52 31.68 -6.30 3.18
C GLU A 52 30.89 -6.10 1.87
N LEU A 53 29.63 -5.72 1.96
CA LEU A 53 28.79 -5.39 0.82
C LEU A 53 29.33 -4.20 0.03
N LEU A 54 29.77 -3.13 0.71
CA LEU A 54 30.41 -1.98 0.06
C LEU A 54 31.67 -2.39 -0.72
N GLU A 55 32.52 -3.21 -0.11
CA GLU A 55 33.78 -3.67 -0.70
C GLU A 55 33.56 -4.56 -1.92
N LYS A 56 32.62 -5.51 -1.83
CA LYS A 56 32.40 -6.54 -2.86
C LYS A 56 31.49 -6.08 -4.00
N THR A 57 30.43 -5.33 -3.70
CA THR A 57 29.50 -4.85 -4.73
C THR A 57 29.99 -3.59 -5.45
N ARG A 58 31.00 -2.90 -4.90
CA ARG A 58 31.73 -1.76 -5.49
C ARG A 58 30.84 -0.70 -6.17
N PRO A 59 29.81 -0.18 -5.50
CA PRO A 59 28.83 0.70 -6.13
C PRO A 59 29.39 1.99 -6.71
N VAL A 60 30.45 2.54 -6.10
CA VAL A 60 31.11 3.78 -6.54
C VAL A 60 31.80 3.60 -7.91
N ALA A 61 32.34 2.41 -8.20
CA ALA A 61 32.96 2.14 -9.50
C ALA A 61 31.91 2.16 -10.63
N TYR A 62 30.71 1.62 -10.37
CA TYR A 62 29.59 1.67 -11.30
C TYR A 62 29.03 3.09 -11.47
N ALA A 63 28.96 3.88 -10.38
CA ALA A 63 28.48 5.26 -10.44
C ALA A 63 29.40 6.17 -11.28
N ARG A 64 30.73 5.99 -11.19
CA ARG A 64 31.72 6.78 -11.94
C ARG A 64 31.77 6.47 -13.44
N THR A 65 31.43 5.24 -13.82
CA THR A 65 31.46 4.79 -15.23
C THR A 65 30.18 5.14 -16.00
N ASN A 66 29.13 5.60 -15.32
CA ASN A 66 27.85 5.94 -15.94
C ASN A 66 27.87 7.32 -16.62
N THR A 67 28.53 7.41 -17.76
CA THR A 67 28.63 8.61 -18.60
C THR A 67 27.32 9.00 -19.30
N ARG A 68 26.28 8.15 -19.21
CA ARG A 68 25.01 8.31 -19.94
C ARG A 68 23.83 8.79 -19.07
N GLY A 69 24.07 9.10 -17.80
CA GLY A 69 23.04 9.64 -16.90
C GLY A 69 21.99 8.63 -16.44
N TYR A 70 22.23 7.33 -16.59
CA TYR A 70 21.42 6.31 -15.93
C TYR A 70 21.85 6.19 -14.47
N SER A 71 20.92 5.97 -13.55
CA SER A 71 21.25 5.59 -12.18
C SER A 71 21.56 4.09 -12.14
N VAL A 72 22.71 3.72 -11.58
CA VAL A 72 23.02 2.31 -11.29
C VAL A 72 22.02 1.83 -10.23
N GLN A 73 21.15 0.88 -10.53
CA GLN A 73 20.27 0.31 -9.50
C GLN A 73 21.04 -0.65 -8.60
N MET A 74 20.80 -0.53 -7.30
CA MET A 74 21.23 -1.50 -6.29
C MET A 74 20.03 -2.12 -5.60
N ARG A 75 20.22 -3.29 -5.00
CA ARG A 75 19.20 -3.89 -4.14
C ARG A 75 19.56 -3.64 -2.69
N THR A 76 18.61 -3.12 -1.94
CA THR A 76 18.74 -2.99 -0.48
C THR A 76 18.91 -4.36 0.15
N GLN A 77 19.82 -4.47 1.10
CA GLN A 77 20.15 -5.68 1.84
C GLN A 77 19.85 -5.46 3.32
N ILE A 78 19.31 -6.47 3.99
CA ILE A 78 19.17 -6.46 5.44
C ILE A 78 20.54 -6.77 6.02
N VAL A 79 21.02 -5.92 6.94
CA VAL A 79 22.36 -6.07 7.55
C VAL A 79 22.33 -6.25 9.07
N SER A 80 21.16 -6.12 9.70
CA SER A 80 20.95 -6.34 11.14
C SER A 80 20.47 -7.77 11.42
N PRO A 81 21.29 -8.63 12.08
CA PRO A 81 20.84 -9.94 12.52
C PRO A 81 19.73 -9.84 13.58
N GLY A 82 19.82 -8.84 14.47
CA GLY A 82 18.83 -8.60 15.51
C GLY A 82 17.44 -8.28 14.96
N LEU A 83 17.36 -7.55 13.83
CA LEU A 83 16.09 -7.33 13.14
C LEU A 83 15.46 -8.63 12.66
N CYS A 84 16.25 -9.51 12.02
CA CYS A 84 15.76 -10.81 11.57
C CYS A 84 15.26 -11.66 12.74
N ASP A 85 16.02 -11.69 13.85
CA ASP A 85 15.67 -12.46 15.05
C ASP A 85 14.38 -11.95 15.70
N ASP A 86 14.22 -10.63 15.81
CA ASP A 86 13.01 -10.00 16.34
C ASP A 86 11.78 -10.31 15.47
N ILE A 87 11.91 -10.21 14.14
CA ILE A 87 10.83 -10.55 13.20
C ILE A 87 10.43 -12.02 13.36
N LEU A 88 11.39 -12.94 13.34
CA LEU A 88 11.09 -14.38 13.44
C LEU A 88 10.50 -14.74 14.80
N LYS A 89 10.92 -14.08 15.88
CA LYS A 89 10.28 -14.23 17.19
C LYS A 89 8.83 -13.72 17.17
N TYR A 90 8.58 -12.60 16.50
CA TYR A 90 7.28 -11.94 16.49
C TYR A 90 6.22 -12.68 15.67
N ILE A 91 6.54 -13.07 14.42
CA ILE A 91 5.61 -13.81 13.54
C ILE A 91 5.83 -15.32 13.53
N GLY A 92 6.83 -15.82 14.26
CA GLY A 92 7.21 -17.23 14.35
C GLY A 92 6.04 -18.19 14.58
N PRO A 93 5.12 -17.94 15.54
CA PRO A 93 3.96 -18.80 15.75
C PRO A 93 3.12 -19.04 14.48
N SER A 94 2.97 -18.02 13.62
CA SER A 94 2.24 -18.15 12.35
C SER A 94 3.04 -18.94 11.30
N LEU A 95 4.36 -19.03 11.44
CA LEU A 95 5.29 -19.70 10.53
C LEU A 95 5.57 -21.17 10.92
N GLU A 96 5.22 -21.59 12.14
CA GLU A 96 5.42 -22.97 12.64
C GLU A 96 4.88 -24.04 11.68
N LYS A 97 3.74 -23.77 11.03
CA LYS A 97 3.13 -24.67 10.02
C LYS A 97 4.00 -24.91 8.77
N HIS A 98 5.06 -24.11 8.58
CA HIS A 98 6.03 -24.22 7.49
C HIS A 98 7.35 -24.86 7.92
N LYS A 99 7.48 -25.38 9.15
CA LYS A 99 8.69 -26.13 9.53
C LYS A 99 8.87 -27.35 8.63
N GLY A 100 10.10 -27.56 8.13
CA GLY A 100 10.40 -28.61 7.18
C GLY A 100 9.84 -28.38 5.76
N CYS A 101 9.40 -27.16 5.43
CA CYS A 101 8.94 -26.83 4.08
C CYS A 101 10.10 -26.79 3.07
N ASP A 102 9.76 -26.60 1.80
CA ASP A 102 10.68 -26.07 0.81
C ASP A 102 10.60 -24.53 0.80
N ILE A 103 11.71 -23.84 0.51
CA ILE A 103 11.74 -22.38 0.42
C ILE A 103 12.23 -21.96 -0.96
N LEU A 104 11.51 -21.02 -1.59
CA LEU A 104 11.99 -20.25 -2.74
C LEU A 104 12.30 -18.83 -2.28
N ASP A 105 13.57 -18.44 -2.32
CA ASP A 105 14.04 -17.11 -1.95
C ASP A 105 14.41 -16.29 -3.20
N LEU A 106 13.65 -15.23 -3.45
CA LEU A 106 13.78 -14.37 -4.63
C LEU A 106 14.73 -13.20 -4.34
N ASN A 107 15.84 -13.12 -5.07
CA ASN A 107 16.89 -12.12 -4.88
C ASN A 107 17.40 -12.05 -3.42
N PRO A 108 17.93 -13.16 -2.87
CA PRO A 108 18.40 -13.24 -1.48
C PRO A 108 19.57 -12.29 -1.19
N GLY A 109 20.32 -11.88 -2.22
CA GLY A 109 21.44 -10.96 -2.09
C GLY A 109 22.52 -11.48 -1.13
N ALA A 110 22.75 -10.79 -0.01
CA ALA A 110 23.74 -11.20 0.98
C ALA A 110 23.33 -12.49 1.74
N GLY A 111 22.06 -12.88 1.71
CA GLY A 111 21.56 -14.10 2.34
C GLY A 111 21.40 -14.05 3.86
N LEU A 112 21.50 -12.88 4.50
CA LEU A 112 21.32 -12.78 5.97
C LEU A 112 19.91 -13.19 6.40
N TRP A 113 18.88 -12.59 5.80
CA TRP A 113 17.48 -12.98 6.06
C TRP A 113 17.23 -14.45 5.72
N SER A 114 17.74 -14.89 4.56
CA SER A 114 17.66 -16.29 4.10
C SER A 114 18.21 -17.25 5.15
N SER A 115 19.38 -16.94 5.74
CA SER A 115 20.01 -17.77 6.76
C SER A 115 19.19 -17.87 8.03
N LYS A 116 18.68 -16.74 8.53
CA LYS A 116 17.86 -16.69 9.74
C LYS A 116 16.53 -17.44 9.56
N LEU A 117 15.86 -17.25 8.42
CA LEU A 117 14.62 -17.95 8.11
C LEU A 117 14.84 -19.46 7.95
N HIS A 118 15.95 -19.86 7.31
CA HIS A 118 16.32 -21.26 7.19
C HIS A 118 16.56 -21.91 8.56
N ASP A 119 17.31 -21.24 9.45
CA ASP A 119 17.57 -21.74 10.79
C ASP A 119 16.28 -21.93 11.59
N PHE A 120 15.33 -21.02 11.42
CA PHE A 120 14.02 -21.12 12.08
C PHE A 120 13.14 -22.25 11.51
N LEU A 121 13.07 -22.39 10.18
CA LEU A 121 12.16 -23.33 9.50
C LEU A 121 12.74 -24.71 9.26
N GLN A 122 14.06 -24.87 9.25
CA GLN A 122 14.77 -26.13 8.96
C GLN A 122 14.24 -26.79 7.66
N PRO A 123 14.33 -26.10 6.51
CA PRO A 123 13.69 -26.55 5.27
C PRO A 123 14.39 -27.77 4.64
N ARG A 124 13.61 -28.60 3.94
CA ARG A 124 14.13 -29.74 3.15
C ARG A 124 14.98 -29.28 1.97
N SER A 125 14.60 -28.15 1.37
CA SER A 125 15.30 -27.53 0.25
C SER A 125 15.09 -26.02 0.30
N HIS A 126 16.17 -25.24 0.22
CA HIS A 126 16.12 -23.78 0.21
C HIS A 126 16.77 -23.26 -1.09
N VAL A 127 15.94 -22.89 -2.07
CA VAL A 127 16.39 -22.40 -3.37
C VAL A 127 16.63 -20.89 -3.29
N LEU A 128 17.88 -20.49 -3.53
CA LEU A 128 18.34 -19.11 -3.62
C LEU A 128 18.29 -18.68 -5.10
N PHE A 129 17.24 -17.98 -5.51
CA PHE A 129 17.00 -17.57 -6.90
C PHE A 129 17.55 -16.15 -7.14
N GLU A 130 18.75 -16.06 -7.69
CA GLU A 130 19.55 -14.83 -7.72
C GLU A 130 19.79 -14.31 -9.15
N SER A 131 19.38 -13.05 -9.38
CA SER A 131 19.47 -12.36 -10.67
C SER A 131 20.81 -11.68 -10.94
N GLN A 132 21.63 -11.45 -9.91
CA GLN A 132 22.95 -10.80 -9.97
C GLN A 132 24.02 -11.64 -9.27
N PRO A 133 24.23 -12.92 -9.67
CA PRO A 133 25.20 -13.80 -9.01
C PRO A 133 26.61 -13.22 -9.03
N GLU A 134 26.99 -12.45 -10.05
CA GLU A 134 28.29 -11.79 -10.12
C GLU A 134 28.59 -10.87 -8.94
N LYS A 135 27.56 -10.37 -8.25
CA LYS A 135 27.69 -9.56 -7.03
C LYS A 135 27.54 -10.38 -5.76
N TYR A 136 26.60 -11.33 -5.75
CA TYR A 136 26.11 -11.93 -4.52
C TYR A 136 26.54 -13.38 -4.30
N GLU A 137 27.01 -14.08 -5.34
CA GLU A 137 27.53 -15.45 -5.24
C GLU A 137 28.63 -15.62 -4.16
N PRO A 138 29.57 -14.66 -3.93
CA PRO A 138 30.54 -14.78 -2.84
C PRO A 138 29.94 -14.84 -1.43
N PHE A 139 28.72 -14.33 -1.25
CA PHE A 139 27.99 -14.40 0.02
C PHE A 139 27.20 -15.70 0.09
N LEU A 140 26.44 -16.01 -0.97
CA LEU A 140 25.54 -17.16 -1.02
C LEU A 140 26.29 -18.51 -0.99
N LYS A 141 27.54 -18.55 -1.50
CA LYS A 141 28.39 -19.74 -1.41
C LYS A 141 28.66 -20.19 0.03
N ARG A 142 28.71 -19.24 0.97
CA ARG A 142 28.88 -19.55 2.40
C ARG A 142 27.72 -20.36 2.98
N LEU A 143 26.55 -20.32 2.33
CA LEU A 143 25.38 -21.11 2.69
C LEU A 143 25.37 -22.42 1.92
N THR A 144 25.60 -22.39 0.60
CA THR A 144 25.50 -23.58 -0.26
C THR A 144 26.65 -24.58 -0.10
N GLU A 145 27.83 -24.14 0.32
CA GLU A 145 29.03 -24.98 0.45
C GLU A 145 29.19 -25.58 1.85
N GLN A 146 28.27 -25.32 2.77
CA GLN A 146 28.29 -25.95 4.09
C GLN A 146 28.07 -27.47 3.98
N PRO A 147 28.69 -28.28 4.86
CA PRO A 147 28.42 -29.71 4.92
C PRO A 147 26.92 -29.97 5.13
N ASN A 148 26.33 -30.84 4.32
CA ASN A 148 24.90 -31.18 4.35
C ASN A 148 23.95 -29.99 4.13
N SER A 149 24.43 -28.93 3.47
CA SER A 149 23.61 -27.78 3.09
C SER A 149 22.41 -28.21 2.25
N THR A 150 21.20 -27.76 2.63
CA THR A 150 19.99 -27.91 1.80
C THR A 150 19.76 -26.69 0.91
N TYR A 151 20.69 -25.73 0.89
CA TYR A 151 20.64 -24.58 0.00
C TYR A 151 21.01 -24.94 -1.43
N LYS A 152 20.33 -24.33 -2.41
CA LYS A 152 20.64 -24.46 -3.83
C LYS A 152 20.65 -23.09 -4.49
N LEU A 153 21.79 -22.68 -5.05
CA LEU A 153 21.87 -21.44 -5.83
C LEU A 153 21.37 -21.70 -7.26
N VAL A 154 20.34 -20.97 -7.66
CA VAL A 154 19.81 -20.96 -9.03
C VAL A 154 19.95 -19.55 -9.59
N LYS A 155 20.62 -19.43 -10.73
CA LYS A 155 20.75 -18.16 -11.44
C LYS A 155 19.50 -17.87 -12.26
N GLY A 156 18.78 -16.81 -11.93
CA GLY A 156 17.60 -16.38 -12.66
C GLY A 156 17.02 -15.06 -12.17
N ASP A 157 16.22 -14.40 -13.00
CA ASP A 157 15.56 -13.14 -12.71
C ASP A 157 14.07 -13.35 -12.45
N CYS A 158 13.63 -13.08 -11.22
CA CYS A 158 12.24 -13.25 -10.81
C CYS A 158 11.29 -12.29 -11.53
N ALA A 159 11.82 -11.25 -12.18
CA ALA A 159 11.07 -10.37 -13.08
C ALA A 159 10.61 -11.06 -14.37
N LEU A 160 11.23 -12.17 -14.74
CA LEU A 160 10.97 -12.90 -15.98
C LEU A 160 10.14 -14.13 -15.69
N HIS A 161 8.85 -14.07 -16.02
CA HIS A 161 7.89 -15.16 -15.83
C HIS A 161 8.35 -16.48 -16.45
N GLU A 162 8.94 -16.40 -17.65
CA GLU A 162 9.51 -17.56 -18.35
C GLU A 162 10.59 -18.25 -17.52
N GLN A 163 11.45 -17.50 -16.83
CA GLN A 163 12.50 -18.09 -15.99
C GLN A 163 11.94 -18.72 -14.71
N ILE A 164 10.92 -18.14 -14.10
CA ILE A 164 10.21 -18.79 -12.98
C ILE A 164 9.60 -20.11 -13.48
N GLU A 165 8.91 -20.09 -14.61
CA GLU A 165 8.26 -21.28 -15.16
C GLU A 165 9.28 -22.36 -15.53
N GLU A 166 10.36 -22.02 -16.21
CA GLU A 166 11.37 -22.99 -16.67
C GLU A 166 12.23 -23.50 -15.51
N LEU A 167 12.78 -22.59 -14.70
CA LEU A 167 13.81 -22.93 -13.72
C LEU A 167 13.25 -23.35 -12.37
N VAL A 168 12.04 -22.88 -12.01
CA VAL A 168 11.41 -23.21 -10.71
C VAL A 168 10.35 -24.29 -10.87
N VAL A 169 9.46 -24.13 -11.85
CA VAL A 169 8.31 -25.04 -12.00
C VAL A 169 8.69 -26.30 -12.77
N LYS A 170 9.34 -26.17 -13.94
CA LYS A 170 9.60 -27.30 -14.86
C LYS A 170 10.90 -28.04 -14.60
N ALA A 171 11.93 -27.37 -14.08
CA ALA A 171 13.24 -27.98 -13.86
C ALA A 171 13.29 -29.00 -12.71
N GLY A 172 12.19 -29.21 -11.97
CA GLY A 172 12.13 -30.20 -10.89
C GLY A 172 13.00 -29.86 -9.67
N ILE A 173 13.32 -28.58 -9.46
CA ILE A 173 14.19 -28.15 -8.36
C ILE A 173 13.60 -28.41 -6.97
N PHE A 174 12.27 -28.54 -6.91
CA PHE A 174 11.49 -28.91 -5.73
C PHE A 174 10.87 -30.31 -5.91
N PRO A 175 11.62 -31.40 -5.65
CA PRO A 175 11.17 -32.76 -5.95
C PRO A 175 10.00 -33.23 -5.08
N HIS A 176 9.73 -32.54 -3.95
CA HIS A 176 8.62 -32.85 -3.05
C HIS A 176 7.33 -32.10 -3.39
N GLN A 177 7.40 -31.12 -4.30
CA GLN A 177 6.26 -30.33 -4.71
C GLN A 177 5.55 -31.01 -5.89
N LYS A 178 4.22 -30.90 -5.90
CA LYS A 178 3.38 -31.46 -6.96
C LYS A 178 2.69 -30.33 -7.70
N LEU A 179 2.71 -30.42 -9.03
CA LEU A 179 1.98 -29.50 -9.87
C LEU A 179 0.48 -29.74 -9.69
N VAL A 180 -0.26 -28.64 -9.57
CA VAL A 180 -1.72 -28.61 -9.58
C VAL A 180 -2.16 -28.28 -10.99
N SER A 181 -3.10 -29.04 -11.54
CA SER A 181 -3.66 -28.73 -12.85
C SER A 181 -4.56 -27.51 -12.77
N HIS A 182 -4.55 -26.72 -13.85
CA HIS A 182 -5.51 -25.63 -14.04
C HIS A 182 -6.96 -26.15 -14.08
N ASP A 183 -7.15 -27.39 -14.53
CA ASP A 183 -8.47 -28.04 -14.60
C ASP A 183 -8.94 -28.63 -13.27
N ASP A 184 -8.05 -28.71 -12.28
CA ASP A 184 -8.43 -29.20 -10.96
C ASP A 184 -9.42 -28.22 -10.28
N PRO A 185 -10.28 -28.71 -9.38
CA PRO A 185 -11.11 -27.85 -8.55
C PRO A 185 -10.28 -26.77 -7.82
N PRO A 186 -10.93 -25.66 -7.40
CA PRO A 186 -10.30 -24.71 -6.50
C PRO A 186 -9.72 -25.40 -5.26
N PRO A 187 -8.50 -25.04 -4.84
CA PRO A 187 -7.89 -25.63 -3.66
C PRO A 187 -8.67 -25.26 -2.40
N SER A 188 -8.88 -26.23 -1.51
CA SER A 188 -9.53 -26.01 -0.22
C SER A 188 -8.59 -25.45 0.85
N GLU A 189 -7.27 -25.56 0.65
CA GLU A 189 -6.24 -25.18 1.61
C GLU A 189 -5.03 -24.52 0.93
N LEU A 190 -4.28 -23.74 1.70
CA LEU A 190 -3.00 -23.18 1.28
C LEU A 190 -1.92 -24.28 1.24
N ASN A 191 -0.99 -24.20 0.29
CA ASN A 191 0.21 -25.02 0.32
C ASN A 191 1.15 -24.50 1.42
N THR A 192 1.24 -25.24 2.53
CA THR A 192 2.16 -24.95 3.64
C THR A 192 3.51 -25.64 3.49
N THR A 193 3.67 -26.54 2.51
CA THR A 193 4.91 -27.28 2.24
C THR A 193 5.91 -26.51 1.39
N LEU A 194 5.52 -25.33 0.87
CA LEU A 194 6.38 -24.38 0.17
C LEU A 194 6.14 -22.99 0.75
N LEU A 195 7.21 -22.24 1.00
CA LEU A 195 7.17 -20.83 1.38
C LEU A 195 7.97 -20.02 0.35
N VAL A 196 7.45 -18.87 -0.04
CA VAL A 196 8.21 -17.91 -0.86
C VAL A 196 8.69 -16.78 0.04
N THR A 197 9.93 -16.36 -0.13
CA THR A 197 10.44 -15.13 0.46
C THR A 197 11.27 -14.36 -0.56
N GLY A 198 11.59 -13.11 -0.30
CA GLY A 198 12.53 -12.39 -1.16
C GLY A 198 12.55 -10.89 -0.97
N THR A 199 13.45 -10.25 -1.70
CA THR A 199 13.63 -8.80 -1.68
C THR A 199 13.36 -8.20 -3.05
N LEU A 200 12.35 -7.32 -3.11
CA LEU A 200 11.94 -6.58 -4.31
C LEU A 200 12.24 -5.08 -4.16
N VAL A 201 13.28 -4.73 -3.40
CA VAL A 201 13.68 -3.34 -3.14
C VAL A 201 14.86 -2.97 -4.04
N TRP A 202 14.62 -2.11 -5.02
CA TRP A 202 15.67 -1.49 -5.84
C TRP A 202 15.76 -0.01 -5.53
N ASP A 203 16.98 0.51 -5.48
CA ASP A 203 17.23 1.93 -5.30
C ASP A 203 18.22 2.43 -6.37
N PRO A 204 17.88 3.48 -7.15
CA PRO A 204 16.52 3.99 -7.27
C PRO A 204 15.58 2.94 -7.90
N ASP A 205 14.28 3.18 -7.79
CA ASP A 205 13.24 2.26 -8.26
C ASP A 205 13.52 1.76 -9.69
N LYS A 206 13.52 0.43 -9.83
CA LYS A 206 13.59 -0.24 -11.14
C LYS A 206 12.19 -0.24 -11.73
N ALA A 207 11.96 0.55 -12.78
CA ALA A 207 10.66 0.62 -13.45
C ALA A 207 10.21 -0.77 -13.95
N GLY A 208 8.92 -1.07 -13.74
CA GLY A 208 8.28 -2.25 -14.31
C GLY A 208 7.68 -1.95 -15.68
N MET A 209 7.25 -2.98 -16.40
CA MET A 209 6.53 -2.79 -17.66
C MET A 209 5.17 -2.16 -17.35
N GLY A 210 4.99 -0.87 -17.67
CA GLY A 210 3.79 -0.08 -17.36
C GLY A 210 3.49 0.13 -15.86
N PHE A 211 4.42 -0.24 -14.98
CA PHE A 211 4.36 0.02 -13.55
C PHE A 211 5.44 1.02 -13.15
N SER A 212 5.18 1.79 -12.09
CA SER A 212 6.17 2.69 -11.48
C SER A 212 7.41 1.92 -10.98
N SER A 213 7.23 0.67 -10.56
CA SER A 213 8.30 -0.21 -10.12
C SER A 213 8.02 -1.67 -10.52
N ILE A 214 9.09 -2.45 -10.58
CA ILE A 214 9.04 -3.90 -10.80
C ILE A 214 8.50 -4.64 -9.57
N SER A 215 8.65 -4.07 -8.37
CA SER A 215 8.09 -4.64 -7.14
C SER A 215 6.57 -4.65 -7.20
N LYS A 216 5.97 -3.53 -7.64
CA LYS A 216 4.53 -3.39 -7.80
C LYS A 216 3.97 -4.28 -8.92
N GLN A 217 4.74 -4.45 -9.99
CA GLN A 217 4.43 -5.41 -11.04
C GLN A 217 4.35 -6.83 -10.45
N LEU A 218 5.44 -7.28 -9.83
CA LEU A 218 5.55 -8.64 -9.31
C LEU A 218 4.53 -8.95 -8.22
N SER A 219 4.27 -8.03 -7.29
CA SER A 219 3.29 -8.23 -6.23
C SER A 219 1.88 -8.46 -6.79
N GLN A 220 1.47 -7.70 -7.81
CA GLN A 220 0.17 -7.90 -8.46
C GLN A 220 0.11 -9.22 -9.23
N HIS A 221 1.17 -9.55 -9.96
CA HIS A 221 1.23 -10.79 -10.73
C HIS A 221 1.16 -12.01 -9.81
N TYR A 222 1.93 -12.04 -8.72
CA TYR A 222 1.92 -13.14 -7.76
C TYR A 222 0.57 -13.28 -7.07
N ALA A 223 -0.05 -12.18 -6.66
CA ALA A 223 -1.39 -12.22 -6.08
C ALA A 223 -2.40 -12.88 -7.03
N MET A 224 -2.47 -12.40 -8.27
CA MET A 224 -3.36 -12.93 -9.30
C MET A 224 -3.08 -14.41 -9.64
N HIS A 225 -1.79 -14.77 -9.74
CA HIS A 225 -1.38 -16.14 -10.06
C HIS A 225 -1.82 -17.16 -9.01
N GLY A 226 -2.08 -16.74 -7.76
CA GLY A 226 -2.64 -17.59 -6.72
C GLY A 226 -3.96 -18.25 -7.13
N TRP A 227 -4.85 -17.51 -7.80
CA TRP A 227 -6.14 -18.04 -8.28
C TRP A 227 -6.00 -18.77 -9.63
N MET A 228 -5.08 -18.32 -10.48
CA MET A 228 -4.85 -18.94 -11.81
C MET A 228 -3.96 -20.19 -11.77
N LYS A 229 -3.39 -20.54 -10.61
CA LYS A 229 -2.44 -21.66 -10.45
C LYS A 229 -1.26 -21.58 -11.42
N ARG A 230 -0.65 -20.38 -11.53
CA ARG A 230 0.46 -20.09 -12.47
C ARG A 230 1.75 -19.73 -11.75
N GLY A 231 2.88 -19.88 -12.45
CA GLY A 231 4.21 -19.55 -11.92
C GLY A 231 4.48 -20.29 -10.61
N ILE A 232 4.90 -19.58 -9.57
CA ILE A 232 5.13 -20.19 -8.24
C ILE A 232 3.88 -20.91 -7.71
N HIS A 233 2.68 -20.42 -8.04
CA HIS A 233 1.40 -20.99 -7.59
C HIS A 233 0.94 -22.20 -8.40
N SER A 234 1.74 -22.66 -9.37
CA SER A 234 1.54 -23.96 -10.03
C SER A 234 1.67 -25.13 -9.04
N PHE A 235 2.27 -24.90 -7.86
CA PHE A 235 2.30 -25.86 -6.74
C PHE A 235 1.15 -25.65 -5.73
N GLY A 236 0.14 -24.83 -6.08
CA GLY A 236 -0.94 -24.40 -5.20
C GLY A 236 -0.75 -22.99 -4.63
N PRO A 237 -1.74 -22.45 -3.90
CA PRO A 237 -1.65 -21.11 -3.31
C PRO A 237 -0.61 -21.09 -2.18
N ILE A 238 0.37 -20.20 -2.26
CA ILE A 238 1.57 -20.18 -1.41
C ILE A 238 1.67 -18.86 -0.67
N ARG A 239 1.94 -18.92 0.63
CA ARG A 239 2.25 -17.74 1.44
C ARG A 239 3.62 -17.16 1.04
N SER A 240 3.73 -15.83 1.01
CA SER A 240 4.95 -15.14 0.64
C SER A 240 5.36 -14.07 1.66
N LEU A 241 6.64 -14.03 2.04
CA LEU A 241 7.25 -12.99 2.88
C LEU A 241 8.17 -12.10 2.04
N ILE A 242 7.70 -10.93 1.62
CA ILE A 242 8.37 -10.10 0.61
C ILE A 242 8.76 -8.73 1.16
N TRP A 243 10.03 -8.36 1.02
CA TRP A 243 10.50 -7.00 1.26
C TRP A 243 10.18 -6.09 0.07
N MET A 244 9.47 -5.00 0.31
CA MET A 244 9.05 -4.01 -0.70
C MET A 244 9.43 -2.59 -0.29
N SER A 245 9.63 -1.70 -1.27
CA SER A 245 9.85 -0.28 -0.98
C SER A 245 8.62 0.34 -0.33
N GLU A 246 8.80 1.33 0.56
CA GLU A 246 7.67 2.03 1.19
C GLU A 246 6.74 2.68 0.15
N ASN A 247 7.31 3.21 -0.94
CA ASN A 247 6.56 3.80 -2.05
C ASN A 247 5.60 2.79 -2.70
N ASP A 248 6.02 1.53 -2.84
CA ASP A 248 5.18 0.47 -3.40
C ASP A 248 4.12 -0.02 -2.41
N VAL A 249 4.46 -0.04 -1.11
CA VAL A 249 3.57 -0.43 -0.01
C VAL A 249 2.37 0.52 0.05
N ILE A 250 2.56 1.84 -0.12
CA ILE A 250 1.47 2.84 -0.04
C ILE A 250 0.28 2.49 -0.95
N THR A 251 0.52 1.88 -2.11
CA THR A 251 -0.57 1.49 -3.04
C THR A 251 -1.00 0.03 -2.95
N THR A 252 -0.21 -0.80 -2.27
CA THR A 252 -0.43 -2.25 -2.08
C THR A 252 -1.16 -2.55 -0.78
N LEU A 253 -0.94 -1.72 0.25
CA LEU A 253 -1.58 -1.76 1.56
C LEU A 253 -1.77 -0.31 2.04
N PRO A 254 -2.71 0.45 1.44
CA PRO A 254 -2.92 1.85 1.77
C PRO A 254 -3.51 1.99 3.17
N ARG A 255 -3.03 3.02 3.87
CA ARG A 255 -3.52 3.43 5.19
C ARG A 255 -4.65 4.45 5.12
N SER A 256 -5.03 4.92 3.92
CA SER A 256 -6.12 5.89 3.70
C SER A 256 -6.85 5.58 2.40
N MET A 257 -8.15 5.87 2.36
CA MET A 257 -8.99 5.75 1.16
C MET A 257 -8.52 6.64 0.01
N LEU A 258 -7.69 7.66 0.27
CA LEU A 258 -7.06 8.49 -0.76
C LEU A 258 -6.23 7.66 -1.75
N TYR A 259 -5.58 6.60 -1.25
CA TYR A 259 -4.70 5.74 -2.04
C TYR A 259 -5.38 4.47 -2.54
N PHE A 260 -6.70 4.34 -2.31
CA PHE A 260 -7.46 3.24 -2.88
C PHE A 260 -7.50 3.38 -4.41
N GLY A 261 -7.03 2.34 -5.09
CA GLY A 261 -6.97 2.31 -6.54
C GLY A 261 -6.91 0.86 -7.04
N THR A 262 -6.66 0.69 -8.33
CA THR A 262 -6.68 -0.63 -8.98
C THR A 262 -5.74 -1.63 -8.30
N THR A 263 -4.55 -1.20 -7.88
CA THR A 263 -3.61 -2.06 -7.15
C THR A 263 -4.22 -2.59 -5.86
N GLN A 264 -4.78 -1.72 -5.02
CA GLN A 264 -5.38 -2.15 -3.76
C GLN A 264 -6.58 -3.07 -3.97
N TYR A 265 -7.42 -2.77 -4.95
CA TYR A 265 -8.54 -3.64 -5.33
C TYR A 265 -8.06 -5.05 -5.68
N LEU A 266 -7.03 -5.16 -6.53
CA LEU A 266 -6.41 -6.43 -6.90
C LEU A 266 -5.90 -7.18 -5.68
N MET A 267 -5.10 -6.51 -4.85
CA MET A 267 -4.50 -7.14 -3.68
C MET A 267 -5.57 -7.66 -2.71
N THR A 268 -6.63 -6.88 -2.48
CA THR A 268 -7.75 -7.26 -1.60
C THR A 268 -8.57 -8.42 -2.16
N LYS A 269 -8.72 -8.50 -3.49
CA LYS A 269 -9.44 -9.60 -4.15
C LYS A 269 -8.67 -10.91 -4.02
N PHE A 270 -7.36 -10.88 -4.28
CA PHE A 270 -6.54 -12.08 -4.43
C PHE A 270 -5.81 -12.52 -3.17
N GLY A 271 -5.86 -11.76 -2.09
CA GLY A 271 -5.19 -12.15 -0.87
C GLY A 271 -5.39 -11.21 0.30
N TRP A 272 -4.67 -11.58 1.36
CA TRP A 272 -4.54 -10.81 2.57
C TRP A 272 -3.09 -10.38 2.74
N ILE A 273 -2.89 -9.13 3.17
CA ILE A 273 -1.56 -8.55 3.34
C ILE A 273 -1.45 -7.96 4.74
N ASN A 274 -0.43 -8.40 5.47
CA ASN A 274 -0.03 -7.78 6.72
C ASN A 274 1.37 -7.18 6.56
N GLN A 275 1.59 -6.00 7.14
CA GLN A 275 2.92 -5.42 7.26
C GLN A 275 3.56 -5.95 8.55
N VAL A 276 4.69 -6.65 8.44
CA VAL A 276 5.37 -7.29 9.59
C VAL A 276 6.38 -6.35 10.23
N ALA A 277 7.13 -5.63 9.40
CA ALA A 277 8.15 -4.69 9.83
C ALA A 277 8.23 -3.51 8.87
N THR A 278 8.54 -2.32 9.37
CA THR A 278 8.61 -1.09 8.58
C THR A 278 9.60 -0.08 9.18
N CYS A 279 10.07 0.86 8.36
CA CYS A 279 10.82 2.01 8.85
C CYS A 279 9.92 2.94 9.69
N GLY A 280 10.55 3.68 10.60
CA GLY A 280 9.87 4.69 11.39
C GLY A 280 9.19 5.80 10.58
N HIS A 281 8.20 6.47 11.16
CA HIS A 281 7.38 7.47 10.46
C HIS A 281 8.20 8.64 9.89
N THR A 282 7.93 9.04 8.64
CA THR A 282 8.54 10.24 8.05
C THR A 282 7.79 11.51 8.43
N PRO A 283 8.50 12.65 8.57
CA PRO A 283 7.86 13.96 8.64
C PRO A 283 6.87 14.21 7.51
N ARG A 284 5.67 14.70 7.84
CA ARG A 284 4.70 15.13 6.81
C ARG A 284 5.17 16.45 6.20
N GLY A 285 5.53 16.41 4.92
CA GLY A 285 5.89 17.60 4.15
C GLY A 285 4.72 18.57 3.94
N GLY A 286 4.98 19.73 3.35
CA GLY A 286 3.92 20.64 2.89
C GLY A 286 3.41 20.30 1.47
N GLY A 287 2.22 20.79 1.12
CA GLY A 287 1.67 20.69 -0.25
C GLY A 287 1.16 19.29 -0.63
N LYS A 288 1.08 18.99 -1.93
CA LYS A 288 0.50 17.73 -2.45
C LYS A 288 1.23 16.47 -1.97
N ALA A 289 2.54 16.55 -1.71
CA ALA A 289 3.34 15.45 -1.18
C ALA A 289 3.20 15.29 0.35
N GLY A 290 2.61 16.28 1.04
CA GLY A 290 2.35 16.29 2.46
C GLY A 290 1.06 15.62 2.90
N ASN A 291 0.16 15.38 1.96
CA ASN A 291 -1.15 14.75 2.20
C ASN A 291 -1.07 13.22 2.31
N ILE A 292 0.09 12.68 2.66
CA ILE A 292 0.27 11.25 2.87
C ILE A 292 -0.27 10.89 4.26
N GLY A 293 -1.27 10.01 4.29
CA GLY A 293 -1.85 9.45 5.51
C GLY A 293 -3.16 10.10 5.94
N ARG A 294 -3.80 9.53 6.96
CA ARG A 294 -5.08 10.04 7.50
C ARG A 294 -4.88 11.21 8.44
N ASP A 295 -5.98 11.85 8.84
CA ASP A 295 -5.97 12.69 10.03
C ASP A 295 -5.47 11.86 11.24
N PRO A 296 -4.56 12.39 12.09
CA PRO A 296 -3.98 11.64 13.20
C PRO A 296 -4.97 10.91 14.10
N ARG A 297 -6.18 11.46 14.28
CA ARG A 297 -7.25 10.80 15.05
C ARG A 297 -7.61 9.42 14.51
N TYR A 298 -7.66 9.27 13.19
CA TYR A 298 -7.99 8.01 12.54
C TYR A 298 -6.82 7.03 12.55
N GLU A 299 -5.58 7.52 12.56
CA GLU A 299 -4.40 6.68 12.81
C GLU A 299 -4.46 6.11 14.24
N PHE A 300 -4.84 6.93 15.24
CA PHE A 300 -5.01 6.48 16.62
C PHE A 300 -6.18 5.50 16.80
N GLU A 301 -7.33 5.75 16.17
CA GLU A 301 -8.46 4.80 16.20
C GLU A 301 -8.09 3.46 15.58
N SER A 302 -7.42 3.48 14.42
CA SER A 302 -6.93 2.26 13.74
C SER A 302 -5.91 1.51 14.62
N LEU A 303 -4.95 2.22 15.21
CA LEU A 303 -3.95 1.65 16.10
C LEU A 303 -4.56 1.10 17.40
N ALA A 304 -5.51 1.80 18.00
CA ALA A 304 -6.21 1.34 19.21
C ALA A 304 -6.93 0.00 18.98
N LYS A 305 -7.58 -0.16 17.81
CA LYS A 305 -8.20 -1.44 17.42
C LYS A 305 -7.16 -2.54 17.30
N THR A 306 -6.05 -2.28 16.62
CA THR A 306 -4.96 -3.24 16.48
C THR A 306 -4.35 -3.63 17.81
N LEU A 307 -4.05 -2.67 18.70
CA LEU A 307 -3.50 -2.96 20.03
C LEU A 307 -4.44 -3.83 20.86
N LYS A 308 -5.75 -3.59 20.77
CA LYS A 308 -6.76 -4.45 21.40
C LYS A 308 -6.74 -5.87 20.82
N THR A 309 -6.72 -6.01 19.49
CA THR A 309 -6.62 -7.32 18.82
C THR A 309 -5.33 -8.05 19.17
N MET A 310 -4.21 -7.32 19.28
CA MET A 310 -2.93 -7.88 19.73
C MET A 310 -3.03 -8.44 21.14
N GLN A 311 -3.61 -7.66 22.06
CA GLN A 311 -3.83 -8.08 23.44
C GLN A 311 -4.72 -9.34 23.51
N GLU A 312 -5.81 -9.38 22.74
CA GLU A 312 -6.71 -10.54 22.64
C GLU A 312 -5.99 -11.79 22.10
N ASN A 313 -5.02 -11.59 21.20
CA ASN A 313 -4.21 -12.67 20.62
C ASN A 313 -2.94 -13.00 21.43
N GLY A 314 -2.72 -12.36 22.58
CA GLY A 314 -1.51 -12.54 23.39
C GLY A 314 -0.22 -12.09 22.68
N MET A 315 -0.32 -11.10 21.79
CA MET A 315 0.81 -10.49 21.08
C MET A 315 1.16 -9.14 21.70
N GLU A 316 2.45 -8.83 21.77
CA GLU A 316 2.96 -7.54 22.24
C GLU A 316 4.10 -7.06 21.33
N LEU A 317 4.15 -5.74 21.11
CA LEU A 317 5.28 -5.10 20.43
C LEU A 317 6.52 -5.12 21.32
N LEU A 318 7.67 -5.48 20.73
CA LEU A 318 8.96 -5.41 21.43
C LEU A 318 9.29 -3.95 21.76
N ALA A 319 9.70 -3.67 23.00
CA ALA A 319 9.90 -2.31 23.50
C ALA A 319 10.85 -1.48 22.61
N HIS A 320 11.94 -2.08 22.10
CA HIS A 320 12.91 -1.42 21.22
C HIS A 320 12.50 -1.36 19.74
N ARG A 321 11.33 -1.90 19.39
CA ARG A 321 10.73 -1.88 18.04
C ARG A 321 9.47 -1.00 17.98
N ARG A 322 9.34 -0.09 18.95
CA ARG A 322 8.25 0.88 19.06
C ARG A 322 8.72 2.29 18.73
N GLU A 323 7.76 3.12 18.37
CA GLU A 323 7.87 4.59 18.28
C GLU A 323 6.90 5.28 19.24
N GLU A 324 7.06 6.60 19.39
CA GLU A 324 6.20 7.48 20.21
C GLU A 324 4.70 7.34 19.92
N ILE A 325 4.31 7.10 18.66
CA ILE A 325 2.90 6.91 18.26
C ILE A 325 2.21 5.79 19.05
N HIS A 326 2.94 4.75 19.46
CA HIS A 326 2.37 3.64 20.22
C HIS A 326 2.05 4.05 21.66
N GLU A 327 2.92 4.84 22.29
CA GLU A 327 2.63 5.41 23.61
C GLU A 327 1.47 6.42 23.53
N PHE A 328 1.44 7.24 22.47
CA PHE A 328 0.32 8.17 22.24
C PHE A 328 -1.01 7.43 22.11
N ALA A 329 -1.04 6.32 21.37
CA ALA A 329 -2.24 5.52 21.22
C ALA A 329 -2.69 4.90 22.55
N GLU A 330 -1.77 4.37 23.36
CA GLU A 330 -2.09 3.84 24.70
C GLU A 330 -2.63 4.93 25.64
N ASP A 331 -2.04 6.12 25.62
CA ASP A 331 -2.53 7.28 26.36
C ASP A 331 -3.94 7.68 25.93
N ILE A 332 -4.16 7.79 24.63
CA ILE A 332 -5.46 8.13 24.04
C ILE A 332 -6.50 7.06 24.36
N MET A 333 -6.15 5.77 24.29
CA MET A 333 -7.03 4.68 24.71
C MET A 333 -7.42 4.83 26.18
N ARG A 334 -6.48 5.15 27.07
CA ARG A 334 -6.78 5.39 28.49
C ARG A 334 -7.72 6.60 28.69
N LEU A 335 -7.53 7.67 27.93
CA LEU A 335 -8.38 8.88 27.98
C LEU A 335 -9.80 8.62 27.42
N THR A 336 -9.97 7.59 26.60
CA THR A 336 -11.20 7.33 25.83
C THR A 336 -11.85 5.99 26.16
N ASN A 337 -11.57 5.44 27.35
CA ASN A 337 -12.10 4.15 27.81
C ASN A 337 -11.86 2.99 26.81
N GLY A 338 -10.69 2.98 26.16
CA GLY A 338 -10.24 1.96 25.23
C GLY A 338 -10.72 2.13 23.78
N THR A 339 -11.51 3.16 23.46
CA THR A 339 -12.07 3.35 22.11
C THR A 339 -11.07 3.94 21.12
N GLY A 340 -10.14 4.77 21.60
CA GLY A 340 -9.23 5.55 20.75
C GLY A 340 -9.89 6.76 20.08
N ILE A 341 -11.19 7.00 20.30
CA ILE A 341 -11.97 8.02 19.62
C ILE A 341 -11.86 9.36 20.35
N MET A 342 -11.27 10.35 19.69
CA MET A 342 -11.14 11.74 20.19
C MET A 342 -11.47 12.75 19.09
N SER A 343 -11.91 13.94 19.49
CA SER A 343 -12.15 15.03 18.54
C SER A 343 -10.85 15.47 17.87
N ALA A 344 -10.92 15.99 16.64
CA ALA A 344 -9.73 16.48 15.94
C ALA A 344 -8.99 17.56 16.74
N ARG A 345 -9.75 18.40 17.48
CA ARG A 345 -9.22 19.44 18.36
C ARG A 345 -8.42 18.86 19.52
N ASP A 346 -8.97 17.86 20.20
CA ASP A 346 -8.32 17.29 21.39
C ASP A 346 -7.06 16.49 21.00
N VAL A 347 -7.11 15.77 19.87
CA VAL A 347 -5.93 15.08 19.33
C VAL A 347 -4.83 16.06 18.97
N ASN A 348 -5.16 17.17 18.31
CA ASN A 348 -4.14 18.17 17.97
C ASN A 348 -3.56 18.83 19.23
N GLU A 349 -4.38 19.14 20.23
CA GLU A 349 -3.89 19.68 21.49
C GLU A 349 -2.96 18.69 22.21
N TYR A 350 -3.32 17.40 22.24
CA TYR A 350 -2.47 16.34 22.78
C TYR A 350 -1.11 16.30 22.06
N LEU A 351 -1.13 16.27 20.72
CA LEU A 351 0.09 16.24 19.90
C LEU A 351 0.94 17.51 20.06
N ARG A 352 0.30 18.67 20.18
CA ARG A 352 0.98 19.94 20.47
C ARG A 352 1.76 19.86 21.78
N VAL A 353 1.11 19.39 22.84
CA VAL A 353 1.74 19.22 24.16
C VAL A 353 2.87 18.20 24.10
N ALA A 354 2.68 17.08 23.41
CA ALA A 354 3.71 16.06 23.23
C ALA A 354 4.96 16.62 22.52
N GLU A 355 4.78 17.33 21.41
CA GLU A 355 5.88 17.92 20.63
C GLU A 355 6.62 19.02 21.41
N ILE A 356 5.89 19.83 22.19
CA ILE A 356 6.48 20.83 23.10
C ILE A 356 7.34 20.18 24.19
N ASN A 357 6.92 19.01 24.69
CA ASN A 357 7.64 18.24 25.70
C ASN A 357 8.78 17.37 25.12
N GLY A 358 9.09 17.52 23.83
CA GLY A 358 10.19 16.84 23.17
C GLY A 358 9.88 15.43 22.66
N LYS A 359 8.62 14.99 22.70
CA LYS A 359 8.20 13.74 22.06
C LYS A 359 7.95 13.96 20.58
N SER A 360 8.50 13.09 19.73
CA SER A 360 8.39 13.27 18.27
C SER A 360 6.99 12.96 17.78
N THR A 361 6.33 13.93 17.13
CA THR A 361 5.06 13.71 16.41
C THR A 361 5.26 13.61 14.89
N ALA A 362 6.41 13.09 14.45
CA ALA A 362 6.69 12.83 13.04
C ALA A 362 5.64 11.86 12.45
N GLY A 363 5.23 12.07 11.20
CA GLY A 363 4.16 11.30 10.56
C GLY A 363 2.74 11.60 11.05
N LEU A 364 2.57 12.42 12.09
CA LEU A 364 1.26 12.84 12.61
C LEU A 364 1.00 14.31 12.34
N LEU A 365 1.91 15.19 12.76
CA LEU A 365 1.83 16.62 12.48
C LEU A 365 2.66 17.00 11.24
N TYR A 366 2.21 18.04 10.53
CA TYR A 366 3.01 18.66 9.47
C TYR A 366 4.30 19.25 10.03
N GLU A 367 5.39 19.15 9.27
CA GLU A 367 6.70 19.61 9.74
C GLU A 367 6.70 21.10 10.11
N TYR A 368 6.03 21.94 9.33
CA TYR A 368 5.91 23.38 9.66
C TYR A 368 5.13 23.63 10.96
N THR A 369 4.15 22.78 11.29
CA THR A 369 3.39 22.85 12.55
C THR A 369 4.27 22.44 13.73
N ARG A 370 5.08 21.40 13.56
CA ARG A 370 6.04 20.94 14.58
C ARG A 370 7.10 22.00 14.88
N GLU A 371 7.68 22.59 13.83
CA GLU A 371 8.63 23.71 13.95
C GLU A 371 8.00 24.90 14.68
N LEU A 372 6.74 25.24 14.36
CA LEU A 372 5.99 26.29 15.03
C LEU A 372 5.81 26.02 16.53
N TYR A 373 5.39 24.80 16.91
CA TYR A 373 5.17 24.44 18.31
C TYR A 373 6.46 24.48 19.13
N ARG A 374 7.58 24.01 18.56
CA ARG A 374 8.91 24.10 19.19
C ARG A 374 9.33 25.56 19.37
N ALA A 375 9.14 26.41 18.35
CA ALA A 375 9.48 27.82 18.42
C ALA A 375 8.63 28.56 19.47
N ASP A 376 7.34 28.26 19.55
CA ASP A 376 6.42 28.87 20.53
C ASP A 376 6.78 28.53 21.98
N SER A 377 7.22 27.30 22.24
CA SER A 377 7.70 26.88 23.56
C SER A 377 8.96 27.63 24.00
N GLN A 378 9.91 27.80 23.09
CA GLN A 378 11.19 28.46 23.38
C GLN A 378 11.08 29.98 23.57
N GLU A 379 10.15 30.64 22.86
CA GLU A 379 10.04 32.10 22.89
C GLU A 379 9.00 32.63 23.90
N GLY A 380 8.23 31.76 24.56
CA GLY A 380 7.25 32.15 25.60
C GLY A 380 6.14 33.09 25.10
N GLY A 381 5.94 33.20 23.78
CA GLY A 381 5.12 34.23 23.15
C GLY A 381 5.83 34.85 21.93
N ALA A 382 5.21 35.85 21.29
CA ALA A 382 5.90 36.58 20.22
C ALA A 382 6.94 37.54 20.85
N PRO A 383 8.20 37.56 20.39
CA PRO A 383 9.25 38.38 21.00
C PRO A 383 8.87 39.87 20.92
N ARG A 384 8.86 40.54 22.07
CA ARG A 384 8.63 41.98 22.18
C ARG A 384 9.96 42.75 22.18
N MET A 385 10.08 43.64 21.19
CA MET A 385 10.79 44.94 21.15
C MET A 385 12.31 45.00 20.88
N SER A 386 12.66 45.88 19.93
CA SER A 386 13.69 46.91 20.13
C SER A 386 13.29 48.21 19.41
N GLY A 387 12.99 49.27 20.16
CA GLY A 387 12.78 50.61 19.63
C GLY A 387 13.00 51.66 20.73
N ARG A 388 13.82 52.68 20.48
CA ARG A 388 13.90 53.87 21.35
C ARG A 388 12.58 54.64 21.21
N ALA A 389 11.92 54.89 22.35
CA ALA A 389 10.74 55.74 22.52
C ALA A 389 9.55 55.45 21.58
N GLY A 390 8.59 54.66 22.07
CA GLY A 390 7.18 54.77 21.65
C GLY A 390 6.68 53.93 20.46
N GLU A 391 7.53 53.48 19.54
CA GLU A 391 7.09 52.65 18.40
C GLU A 391 7.57 51.20 18.53
N ALA A 392 6.63 50.29 18.79
CA ALA A 392 6.89 48.87 18.82
C ALA A 392 6.98 48.30 17.40
N THR A 393 8.18 47.99 16.92
CA THR A 393 8.39 47.24 15.67
C THR A 393 8.68 45.77 15.96
N MET A 394 7.91 44.87 15.35
CA MET A 394 8.11 43.43 15.46
C MET A 394 9.39 42.99 14.72
N THR A 395 10.14 42.06 15.32
CA THR A 395 11.27 41.44 14.62
C THR A 395 10.80 40.63 13.42
N SER A 396 11.67 40.40 12.42
CA SER A 396 11.34 39.56 11.26
C SER A 396 10.92 38.15 11.69
N LYS A 397 11.63 37.57 12.67
CA LYS A 397 11.32 36.25 13.26
C LYS A 397 9.97 36.26 14.00
N GLY A 398 9.72 37.27 14.84
CA GLY A 398 8.42 37.42 15.52
C GLY A 398 7.26 37.62 14.55
N SER A 399 7.49 38.35 13.45
CA SER A 399 6.54 38.50 12.34
C SER A 399 6.25 37.19 11.62
N TYR A 400 7.28 36.38 11.37
CA TYR A 400 7.11 35.04 10.81
C TYR A 400 6.28 34.15 11.74
N ILE A 401 6.66 34.04 13.01
CA ILE A 401 5.96 33.21 14.00
C ILE A 401 4.50 33.67 14.16
N SER A 402 4.24 34.98 14.28
CA SER A 402 2.88 35.51 14.38
C SER A 402 2.02 35.16 13.17
N ARG A 403 2.57 35.24 11.95
CA ARG A 403 1.85 34.82 10.73
C ARG A 403 1.62 33.31 10.70
N SER A 404 2.60 32.52 11.08
CA SER A 404 2.49 31.07 11.16
C SER A 404 1.42 30.64 12.18
N ARG A 405 1.36 31.30 13.36
CA ARG A 405 0.29 31.10 14.35
C ARG A 405 -1.08 31.42 13.78
N ALA A 406 -1.23 32.59 13.13
CA ALA A 406 -2.50 32.97 12.52
C ALA A 406 -2.94 31.94 11.45
N SER A 407 -2.03 31.50 10.61
CA SER A 407 -2.28 30.46 9.59
C SER A 407 -2.67 29.12 10.23
N ASN A 408 -1.98 28.69 11.28
CA ASN A 408 -2.27 27.44 11.98
C ASN A 408 -3.63 27.51 12.69
N ASN A 409 -3.93 28.62 13.38
CA ASN A 409 -5.23 28.82 14.03
C ASN A 409 -6.39 28.82 13.02
N GLN A 410 -6.21 29.44 11.86
CA GLN A 410 -7.21 29.41 10.79
C GLN A 410 -7.39 27.99 10.25
N TYR A 411 -6.30 27.25 10.04
CA TYR A 411 -6.36 25.85 9.62
C TYR A 411 -7.12 24.98 10.64
N GLU A 412 -6.89 25.18 11.93
CA GLU A 412 -7.60 24.45 12.99
C GLU A 412 -9.10 24.80 13.06
N GLN A 413 -9.48 26.05 12.83
CA GLN A 413 -10.89 26.43 12.70
C GLN A 413 -11.56 25.68 11.54
N PHE A 414 -10.91 25.63 10.37
CA PHE A 414 -11.44 24.88 9.23
C PHE A 414 -11.49 23.37 9.51
N ARG A 415 -10.52 22.80 10.23
CA ARG A 415 -10.57 21.40 10.66
C ARG A 415 -11.75 21.11 11.57
N ALA A 416 -12.03 21.97 12.54
CA ALA A 416 -13.18 21.81 13.45
C ALA A 416 -14.52 21.98 12.73
N GLU A 417 -14.60 22.89 11.75
CA GLU A 417 -15.79 23.01 10.90
C GLU A 417 -15.99 21.78 10.03
N ARG A 418 -14.95 21.33 9.32
CA ARG A 418 -14.95 20.07 8.55
C ARG A 418 -15.42 18.91 9.42
N ASP A 419 -14.93 18.81 10.66
CA ASP A 419 -15.26 17.71 11.57
C ASP A 419 -16.77 17.60 11.82
N ARG A 420 -17.43 18.72 12.10
CA ARG A 420 -18.89 18.77 12.31
C ARG A 420 -19.67 18.28 11.09
N ILE A 421 -19.18 18.55 9.88
CA ILE A 421 -19.83 18.08 8.65
C ILE A 421 -19.64 16.57 8.49
N VAL A 422 -18.46 16.06 8.85
CA VAL A 422 -18.17 14.62 8.84
C VAL A 422 -19.04 13.89 9.87
N ASP A 423 -19.27 14.47 11.05
CA ASP A 423 -20.18 13.92 12.07
C ASP A 423 -21.59 13.73 11.52
N ILE A 424 -22.14 14.73 10.80
CA ILE A 424 -23.44 14.60 10.13
C ILE A 424 -23.42 13.44 9.12
N GLY A 425 -22.36 13.32 8.31
CA GLY A 425 -22.21 12.26 7.32
C GLY A 425 -22.12 10.84 7.93
N GLU A 426 -21.52 10.71 9.11
CA GLU A 426 -21.49 9.46 9.87
C GLU A 426 -22.87 9.13 10.46
N GLU A 427 -23.53 10.11 11.09
CA GLU A 427 -24.89 9.96 11.62
C GLU A 427 -25.89 9.54 10.53
N MET A 428 -25.76 10.08 9.31
CA MET A 428 -26.54 9.64 8.14
C MET A 428 -26.34 8.15 7.88
N TYR A 429 -25.09 7.67 7.85
CA TYR A 429 -24.80 6.26 7.62
C TYR A 429 -25.34 5.35 8.75
N GLU A 430 -25.26 5.80 10.00
CA GLU A 430 -25.84 5.07 11.14
C GLU A 430 -27.37 4.97 11.05
N LEU A 431 -28.05 6.06 10.65
CA LEU A 431 -29.49 6.06 10.39
C LEU A 431 -29.85 5.11 9.25
N GLU A 432 -29.09 5.11 8.15
CA GLU A 432 -29.26 4.17 7.04
C GLU A 432 -29.15 2.70 7.51
N CYS A 433 -28.18 2.40 8.38
CA CYS A 433 -28.04 1.06 8.97
C CYS A 433 -29.25 0.69 9.86
N LYS A 434 -29.73 1.63 10.68
CA LYS A 434 -30.91 1.43 11.55
C LYS A 434 -32.18 1.19 10.73
N ILE A 435 -32.40 1.94 9.66
CA ILE A 435 -33.56 1.82 8.77
C ILE A 435 -33.71 0.40 8.21
N LEU A 436 -32.60 -0.26 7.87
CA LEU A 436 -32.61 -1.65 7.40
C LEU A 436 -32.88 -2.67 8.51
N GLY A 437 -32.53 -2.36 9.76
CA GLY A 437 -32.73 -3.26 10.90
C GLY A 437 -34.15 -3.25 11.48
N VAL A 438 -34.98 -2.27 11.11
CA VAL A 438 -36.33 -2.07 11.67
C VAL A 438 -37.38 -2.85 10.87
N SER A 439 -38.28 -3.54 11.60
CA SER A 439 -39.37 -4.34 11.01
C SER A 439 -40.71 -3.60 10.89
N THR A 440 -40.89 -2.47 11.59
CA THR A 440 -42.18 -1.75 11.64
C THR A 440 -42.18 -0.54 10.71
N ASP A 441 -43.19 -0.44 9.84
CA ASP A 441 -43.30 0.64 8.85
C ASP A 441 -43.36 2.06 9.45
N GLN A 442 -44.00 2.22 10.61
CA GLN A 442 -44.09 3.52 11.29
C GLN A 442 -42.72 4.03 11.77
N GLU A 443 -41.92 3.17 12.37
CA GLU A 443 -40.58 3.50 12.84
C GLU A 443 -39.64 3.74 11.65
N LYS A 444 -39.76 2.93 10.60
CA LYS A 444 -39.03 3.13 9.34
C LYS A 444 -39.32 4.50 8.71
N GLN A 445 -40.58 4.93 8.67
CA GLN A 445 -40.96 6.25 8.16
C GLN A 445 -40.42 7.39 9.04
N ALA A 446 -40.42 7.22 10.36
CA ALA A 446 -39.87 8.21 11.29
C ALA A 446 -38.36 8.38 11.08
N LEU A 447 -37.61 7.27 10.99
CA LEU A 447 -36.17 7.28 10.71
C LEU A 447 -35.85 7.83 9.33
N GLN A 448 -36.66 7.53 8.30
CA GLN A 448 -36.48 8.10 6.97
C GLN A 448 -36.62 9.62 6.99
N LYS A 449 -37.61 10.16 7.71
CA LYS A 449 -37.77 11.61 7.86
C LYS A 449 -36.60 12.26 8.59
N GLU A 450 -36.02 11.57 9.56
CA GLU A 450 -34.80 12.03 10.24
C GLU A 450 -33.60 12.02 9.28
N LEU A 451 -33.42 10.96 8.49
CA LEU A 451 -32.40 10.86 7.46
C LEU A 451 -32.53 11.97 6.42
N ASP A 452 -33.75 12.25 5.93
CA ASP A 452 -34.01 13.32 4.95
C ASP A 452 -33.61 14.69 5.51
N LYS A 453 -33.89 14.94 6.80
CA LYS A 453 -33.45 16.16 7.48
C LYS A 453 -31.92 16.23 7.56
N LYS A 454 -31.26 15.14 7.93
CA LYS A 454 -29.79 15.08 8.02
C LYS A 454 -29.12 15.25 6.66
N ASN A 455 -29.70 14.71 5.59
CA ASN A 455 -29.25 14.93 4.21
C ASN A 455 -29.31 16.42 3.86
N ALA A 456 -30.43 17.09 4.13
CA ALA A 456 -30.56 18.54 3.89
C ALA A 456 -29.56 19.36 4.72
N ASP A 457 -29.35 18.99 6.00
CA ASP A 457 -28.36 19.63 6.87
C ASP A 457 -26.92 19.44 6.33
N TYR A 458 -26.60 18.25 5.82
CA TYR A 458 -25.31 17.92 5.21
C TYR A 458 -25.07 18.71 3.92
N GLU A 459 -26.03 18.75 3.01
CA GLU A 459 -25.96 19.51 1.76
C GLU A 459 -25.77 21.00 2.04
N ALA A 460 -26.59 21.59 2.92
CA ALA A 460 -26.46 22.98 3.31
C ALA A 460 -25.10 23.27 3.96
N SER A 461 -24.58 22.36 4.79
CA SER A 461 -23.26 22.50 5.40
C SER A 461 -22.14 22.44 4.37
N MET A 462 -22.23 21.51 3.40
CA MET A 462 -21.27 21.39 2.30
C MET A 462 -21.27 22.62 1.38
N GLU A 463 -22.45 23.20 1.08
CA GLU A 463 -22.59 24.41 0.29
C GLU A 463 -21.97 25.63 0.97
N ASN A 464 -22.20 25.78 2.28
CA ASN A 464 -21.63 26.87 3.07
C ASN A 464 -20.13 26.69 3.36
N PHE A 465 -19.61 25.47 3.25
CA PHE A 465 -18.19 25.19 3.43
C PHE A 465 -17.34 25.62 2.24
N ARG A 466 -16.06 25.92 2.52
CA ARG A 466 -15.08 26.41 1.53
C ARG A 466 -14.95 25.43 0.35
N ALA A 467 -15.24 25.91 -0.87
CA ALA A 467 -15.36 25.07 -2.05
C ALA A 467 -14.12 24.21 -2.35
N ASP A 468 -12.91 24.74 -2.16
CA ASP A 468 -11.65 24.05 -2.41
C ASP A 468 -11.29 23.03 -1.31
N LEU A 469 -11.97 23.04 -0.17
CA LEU A 469 -11.78 22.08 0.93
C LEU A 469 -12.89 21.03 1.01
N ARG A 470 -13.98 21.13 0.23
CA ARG A 470 -15.09 20.16 0.25
C ARG A 470 -14.63 18.72 0.02
N SER A 471 -13.63 18.50 -0.83
CA SER A 471 -13.07 17.16 -1.08
C SER A 471 -12.43 16.54 0.17
N SER A 472 -11.93 17.37 1.11
CA SER A 472 -11.37 16.88 2.38
C SER A 472 -12.44 16.41 3.36
N VAL A 473 -13.66 16.98 3.32
CA VAL A 473 -14.80 16.48 4.10
C VAL A 473 -15.13 15.06 3.66
N ILE A 474 -15.23 14.86 2.33
CA ILE A 474 -15.55 13.55 1.75
C ILE A 474 -14.45 12.54 2.07
N MET A 475 -13.17 12.95 2.00
CA MET A 475 -12.05 12.07 2.34
C MET A 475 -12.08 11.64 3.81
N ASP A 476 -12.24 12.59 4.73
CA ASP A 476 -12.32 12.32 6.17
C ASP A 476 -13.52 11.41 6.51
N LEU A 477 -14.66 11.61 5.83
CA LEU A 477 -15.84 10.75 5.99
C LEU A 477 -15.57 9.33 5.48
N ASP A 478 -14.98 9.18 4.30
CA ASP A 478 -14.65 7.87 3.74
C ASP A 478 -13.63 7.12 4.62
N ASP A 479 -12.60 7.79 5.14
CA ASP A 479 -11.64 7.19 6.09
C ASP A 479 -12.30 6.81 7.42
N ARG A 480 -13.21 7.66 7.95
CA ARG A 480 -13.97 7.34 9.16
C ARG A 480 -14.85 6.12 8.98
N LEU A 481 -15.62 6.08 7.89
CA LEU A 481 -16.48 4.94 7.57
C LEU A 481 -15.66 3.67 7.32
N CYS A 482 -14.48 3.76 6.71
CA CYS A 482 -13.56 2.63 6.56
C CYS A 482 -13.20 1.99 7.91
N ILE A 483 -12.98 2.81 8.94
CA ILE A 483 -12.62 2.34 10.28
C ILE A 483 -13.85 1.87 11.06
N ARG A 484 -14.93 2.64 11.07
CA ARG A 484 -16.04 2.47 12.02
C ARG A 484 -17.24 1.69 11.49
N SER A 485 -17.38 1.56 10.17
CA SER A 485 -18.45 0.74 9.59
C SER A 485 -18.23 -0.76 9.89
N PRO A 486 -19.30 -1.59 9.86
CA PRO A 486 -19.18 -3.03 10.09
C PRO A 486 -18.42 -3.77 8.98
N VAL A 487 -18.12 -3.10 7.85
CA VAL A 487 -17.46 -3.71 6.70
C VAL A 487 -16.02 -3.18 6.59
N PRO A 488 -15.01 -4.02 6.79
CA PRO A 488 -13.62 -3.61 6.62
C PRO A 488 -13.35 -3.32 5.13
N ARG A 489 -12.80 -2.13 4.83
CA ARG A 489 -12.46 -1.72 3.46
C ARG A 489 -10.98 -1.73 3.18
N LEU A 490 -10.18 -1.41 4.19
CA LEU A 490 -8.72 -1.43 4.13
C LEU A 490 -8.19 -2.52 5.06
N MET A 491 -7.38 -3.42 4.51
CA MET A 491 -6.70 -4.47 5.28
C MET A 491 -5.86 -3.89 6.43
N TRP A 492 -5.34 -2.67 6.25
CA TRP A 492 -4.60 -1.93 7.27
C TRP A 492 -5.37 -1.82 8.59
N ASP A 493 -6.67 -1.53 8.56
CA ASP A 493 -7.49 -1.30 9.76
C ASP A 493 -7.96 -2.60 10.43
N SER A 494 -7.75 -3.72 9.77
CA SER A 494 -8.09 -5.06 10.25
C SER A 494 -6.84 -5.91 10.50
N ARG A 495 -5.67 -5.26 10.58
CA ARG A 495 -4.40 -5.96 10.79
C ARG A 495 -4.41 -6.67 12.15
N PRO A 496 -3.93 -7.92 12.22
CA PRO A 496 -3.92 -8.69 13.45
C PRO A 496 -2.88 -8.19 14.46
N TYR A 497 -1.88 -7.45 13.99
CA TYR A 497 -0.79 -6.91 14.78
C TYR A 497 -0.20 -5.65 14.15
N GLU A 498 0.45 -4.84 14.99
CA GLU A 498 1.18 -3.65 14.56
C GLU A 498 2.56 -4.06 14.02
N PRO A 499 3.09 -3.41 12.95
CA PRO A 499 4.41 -3.73 12.42
C PRO A 499 5.53 -3.35 13.38
N LEU A 500 6.60 -4.16 13.43
CA LEU A 500 7.83 -3.80 14.13
C LEU A 500 8.54 -2.63 13.44
N VAL A 501 9.02 -1.66 14.21
CA VAL A 501 9.80 -0.54 13.68
C VAL A 501 11.29 -0.88 13.65
N PHE A 502 11.93 -0.69 12.50
CA PHE A 502 13.38 -0.85 12.35
C PHE A 502 14.06 0.45 11.92
N GLN A 503 15.34 0.55 12.24
CA GLN A 503 16.16 1.75 11.99
C GLN A 503 16.74 1.73 10.57
N GLU A 504 16.97 2.91 10.00
CA GLU A 504 17.44 3.03 8.61
C GLU A 504 18.79 2.35 8.35
N ASP A 505 19.65 2.24 9.37
CA ASP A 505 20.96 1.61 9.27
C ASP A 505 20.95 0.09 9.46
N GLU A 506 19.81 -0.51 9.80
CA GLU A 506 19.60 -1.96 9.75
C GLU A 506 19.47 -2.49 8.31
N MET A 507 19.46 -1.58 7.33
CA MET A 507 19.44 -1.83 5.90
C MET A 507 20.65 -1.18 5.20
N TRP A 508 21.20 -1.83 4.17
CA TRP A 508 22.27 -1.28 3.36
C TRP A 508 22.10 -1.55 1.85
N PRO A 509 22.23 -0.54 0.97
CA PRO A 509 22.25 0.88 1.30
C PRO A 509 20.97 1.29 2.07
N PRO A 510 21.04 2.31 2.94
CA PRO A 510 19.87 2.79 3.68
C PRO A 510 18.73 3.11 2.71
N SER A 511 17.61 2.44 2.90
CA SER A 511 16.41 2.57 2.07
C SER A 511 15.18 2.29 2.90
N ARG A 512 14.08 2.95 2.54
CA ARG A 512 12.80 2.82 3.24
C ARG A 512 12.01 1.67 2.64
N CYS A 513 11.87 0.61 3.42
CA CYS A 513 11.19 -0.61 2.99
C CYS A 513 10.33 -1.19 4.10
N ALA A 514 9.60 -2.25 3.76
CA ALA A 514 8.81 -3.02 4.69
C ALA A 514 8.79 -4.49 4.31
N LEU A 515 8.67 -5.36 5.31
CA LEU A 515 8.37 -6.77 5.12
C LEU A 515 6.85 -6.95 5.09
N LEU A 516 6.34 -7.48 3.99
CA LEU A 516 4.94 -7.85 3.83
C LEU A 516 4.76 -9.36 3.92
N ASP A 517 3.74 -9.77 4.65
CA ASP A 517 3.23 -11.14 4.71
C ASP A 517 1.99 -11.25 3.83
N PHE A 518 2.18 -11.86 2.66
CA PHE A 518 1.14 -12.09 1.65
C PHE A 518 0.58 -13.50 1.78
N VAL A 519 -0.72 -13.60 2.03
CA VAL A 519 -1.46 -14.85 2.08
C VAL A 519 -2.50 -14.84 0.96
N PRO A 520 -2.38 -15.68 -0.08
CA PRO A 520 -3.38 -15.74 -1.14
C PRO A 520 -4.75 -16.11 -0.58
N SER A 521 -5.80 -15.49 -1.11
CA SER A 521 -7.17 -15.94 -0.88
C SER A 521 -7.41 -17.20 -1.71
N LEU A 522 -8.32 -18.05 -1.26
CA LEU A 522 -8.69 -19.25 -2.03
C LEU A 522 -9.92 -18.91 -2.89
N PRO A 523 -9.88 -19.17 -4.20
CA PRO A 523 -11.03 -18.92 -5.05
C PRO A 523 -12.21 -19.82 -4.64
N ARG A 524 -13.42 -19.27 -4.54
CA ARG A 524 -14.63 -20.03 -4.18
C ARG A 524 -15.16 -20.88 -5.33
N GLU A 525 -14.91 -20.44 -6.55
CA GLU A 525 -15.39 -21.05 -7.78
C GLU A 525 -14.24 -21.22 -8.76
N ARG A 526 -14.45 -22.06 -9.78
CA ARG A 526 -13.47 -22.20 -10.85
C ARG A 526 -13.33 -20.86 -11.58
N TRP A 527 -12.10 -20.40 -11.73
CA TRP A 527 -11.80 -19.15 -12.38
C TRP A 527 -11.33 -19.40 -13.82
N ASP A 528 -11.95 -18.76 -14.80
CA ASP A 528 -11.47 -18.75 -16.18
C ASP A 528 -10.67 -17.46 -16.47
N GLY A 529 -9.64 -17.57 -17.32
CA GLY A 529 -8.73 -16.44 -17.60
C GLY A 529 -9.41 -15.27 -18.33
N GLU A 530 -10.54 -15.51 -19.00
CA GLU A 530 -11.25 -14.50 -19.79
C GLU A 530 -12.16 -13.64 -18.90
N ALA A 531 -12.89 -14.25 -17.98
CA ALA A 531 -13.68 -13.62 -16.93
C ALA A 531 -12.81 -12.73 -16.04
N TRP A 532 -11.53 -13.11 -15.84
CA TRP A 532 -10.56 -12.21 -15.22
C TRP A 532 -10.38 -10.93 -16.02
N GLU A 533 -9.97 -11.05 -17.29
CA GLU A 533 -9.67 -9.87 -18.11
C GLU A 533 -10.87 -8.92 -18.16
N PHE A 534 -12.08 -9.46 -18.31
CA PHE A 534 -13.33 -8.69 -18.22
C PHE A 534 -13.50 -7.97 -16.89
N THR A 535 -13.40 -8.70 -15.77
CA THR A 535 -13.59 -8.15 -14.43
C THR A 535 -12.56 -7.07 -14.14
N PHE A 536 -11.32 -7.29 -14.56
CA PHE A 536 -10.23 -6.35 -14.38
C PHE A 536 -10.42 -5.08 -15.22
N ASP A 537 -10.81 -5.22 -16.48
CA ASP A 537 -11.06 -4.11 -17.39
C ASP A 537 -12.20 -3.23 -16.86
N PHE A 538 -13.33 -3.85 -16.47
CA PHE A 538 -14.45 -3.17 -15.84
C PHE A 538 -14.04 -2.46 -14.54
N ALA A 539 -13.40 -3.18 -13.61
CA ALA A 539 -12.99 -2.61 -12.33
C ALA A 539 -12.00 -1.47 -12.49
N SER A 540 -11.02 -1.60 -13.39
CA SER A 540 -10.03 -0.56 -13.67
C SER A 540 -10.66 0.70 -14.27
N ALA A 541 -11.65 0.52 -15.16
CA ALA A 541 -12.41 1.63 -15.72
C ALA A 541 -13.26 2.33 -14.66
N LEU A 542 -13.92 1.57 -13.79
CA LEU A 542 -14.74 2.11 -12.70
C LEU A 542 -13.88 2.89 -11.69
N ILE A 543 -12.79 2.29 -11.21
CA ILE A 543 -11.91 2.87 -10.18
C ILE A 543 -11.23 4.17 -10.63
N ARG A 544 -11.10 4.42 -11.94
CA ARG A 544 -10.63 5.71 -12.47
C ARG A 544 -11.46 6.90 -11.97
N TYR A 545 -12.74 6.66 -11.70
CA TYR A 545 -13.68 7.63 -11.13
C TYR A 545 -13.86 7.44 -9.62
N GLY A 546 -12.81 7.00 -8.91
CA GLY A 546 -12.82 6.64 -7.49
C GLY A 546 -13.43 7.67 -6.53
N SER A 547 -13.38 8.96 -6.88
CA SER A 547 -13.93 10.06 -6.07
C SER A 547 -15.40 10.38 -6.34
N GLU A 548 -15.99 9.83 -7.39
CA GLU A 548 -17.36 10.12 -7.78
C GLU A 548 -18.33 9.09 -7.20
N SER A 549 -19.62 9.45 -7.15
CA SER A 549 -20.70 8.52 -6.83
C SER A 549 -20.76 7.38 -7.84
N VAL A 550 -21.15 6.17 -7.41
CA VAL A 550 -21.26 5.00 -8.29
C VAL A 550 -22.12 5.27 -9.55
N PRO A 551 -23.31 5.90 -9.47
CA PRO A 551 -24.11 6.15 -10.67
C PRO A 551 -23.41 7.08 -11.68
N ALA A 552 -22.81 8.17 -11.21
CA ALA A 552 -22.08 9.11 -12.08
C ALA A 552 -20.87 8.45 -12.77
N ALA A 553 -20.11 7.64 -12.03
CA ALA A 553 -18.97 6.92 -12.57
C ALA A 553 -19.38 5.92 -13.67
N LEU A 554 -20.49 5.19 -13.47
CA LEU A 554 -21.01 4.25 -14.47
C LEU A 554 -21.51 4.97 -15.73
N GLU A 555 -22.14 6.14 -15.57
CA GLU A 555 -22.57 6.97 -16.70
C GLU A 555 -21.37 7.49 -17.52
N HIS A 556 -20.25 7.79 -16.86
CA HIS A 556 -18.99 8.14 -17.54
C HIS A 556 -18.32 6.96 -18.24
N MET A 557 -18.54 5.73 -17.79
CA MET A 557 -17.99 4.53 -18.43
C MET A 557 -18.74 4.19 -19.73
N VAL A 558 -20.06 4.31 -19.71
CA VAL A 558 -20.94 3.98 -20.83
C VAL A 558 -22.28 4.72 -20.67
N HIS A 559 -22.81 5.24 -21.77
CA HIS A 559 -24.11 5.90 -21.77
C HIS A 559 -25.21 4.99 -21.23
N GLY A 560 -25.98 5.47 -20.26
CA GLY A 560 -27.02 4.70 -19.56
C GLY A 560 -26.47 3.72 -18.51
N GLY A 561 -25.15 3.66 -18.30
CA GLY A 561 -24.51 2.73 -17.37
C GLY A 561 -24.98 2.90 -15.92
N SER A 562 -25.51 4.08 -15.57
CA SER A 562 -26.12 4.33 -14.27
C SER A 562 -27.28 3.37 -13.94
N GLU A 563 -27.96 2.78 -14.93
CA GLU A 563 -29.03 1.80 -14.72
C GLU A 563 -28.55 0.47 -14.11
N LEU A 564 -27.26 0.13 -14.26
CA LEU A 564 -26.69 -1.11 -13.72
C LEU A 564 -26.85 -1.24 -12.21
N VAL A 565 -26.99 -0.12 -11.49
CA VAL A 565 -27.20 -0.12 -10.04
C VAL A 565 -28.54 -0.73 -9.64
N ASN A 566 -29.49 -0.88 -10.57
CA ASN A 566 -30.80 -1.48 -10.31
C ASN A 566 -30.72 -3.00 -10.15
N ASP A 567 -29.76 -3.63 -10.84
CA ASP A 567 -29.54 -5.08 -10.81
C ASP A 567 -28.60 -5.51 -9.67
N VAL A 568 -28.11 -4.56 -8.86
CA VAL A 568 -27.19 -4.80 -7.74
C VAL A 568 -27.77 -4.27 -6.42
N PRO A 569 -28.68 -5.01 -5.76
CA PRO A 569 -29.29 -4.61 -4.49
C PRO A 569 -28.27 -4.35 -3.38
N LEU A 570 -27.12 -5.04 -3.43
CA LEU A 570 -26.03 -4.90 -2.45
C LEU A 570 -25.53 -3.45 -2.31
N LEU A 571 -25.61 -2.65 -3.39
CA LEU A 571 -25.22 -1.24 -3.36
C LEU A 571 -26.10 -0.41 -2.41
N ARG A 572 -27.32 -0.88 -2.12
CA ARG A 572 -28.29 -0.25 -1.21
C ARG A 572 -28.35 -0.92 0.16
N ASP A 573 -27.40 -1.78 0.48
CA ASP A 573 -27.29 -2.42 1.80
C ASP A 573 -26.16 -1.79 2.64
N PRO A 574 -26.45 -0.75 3.46
CA PRO A 574 -25.54 -0.20 4.46
C PRO A 574 -24.80 -1.22 5.32
N ALA A 575 -25.44 -2.32 5.74
CA ALA A 575 -24.79 -3.35 6.57
C ALA A 575 -23.70 -4.13 5.80
N LYS A 576 -23.75 -4.10 4.47
CA LYS A 576 -22.74 -4.64 3.55
C LYS A 576 -21.85 -3.56 2.92
N GLY A 577 -21.92 -2.33 3.41
CA GLY A 577 -21.10 -1.20 2.97
C GLY A 577 -21.72 -0.39 1.83
N GLY A 578 -22.96 -0.68 1.43
CA GLY A 578 -23.75 0.11 0.50
C GLY A 578 -24.30 1.38 1.15
N ARG A 579 -25.19 2.08 0.45
CA ARG A 579 -25.87 3.30 0.92
C ARG A 579 -27.29 3.36 0.36
N LEU A 580 -28.24 3.84 1.15
CA LEU A 580 -29.62 4.01 0.66
C LEU A 580 -29.67 5.03 -0.48
N ASP A 581 -28.97 6.16 -0.33
CA ASP A 581 -28.70 7.11 -1.41
C ASP A 581 -27.33 6.83 -2.03
N LEU A 582 -27.33 6.44 -3.30
CA LEU A 582 -26.12 6.11 -4.06
C LEU A 582 -25.28 7.34 -4.43
N ASN A 583 -25.84 8.56 -4.37
CA ASN A 583 -25.05 9.80 -4.47
C ASN A 583 -24.05 9.90 -3.30
N HIS A 584 -24.42 9.28 -2.17
CA HIS A 584 -23.56 9.12 -1.03
C HIS A 584 -22.76 7.82 -1.04
N LEU A 585 -22.62 7.08 -2.14
CA LEU A 585 -21.70 5.94 -2.25
C LEU A 585 -20.66 6.21 -3.35
N ARG A 586 -19.40 6.44 -2.97
CA ARG A 586 -18.32 6.65 -3.93
C ARG A 586 -17.69 5.35 -4.40
N VAL A 587 -17.14 5.35 -5.61
CA VAL A 587 -16.52 4.16 -6.21
C VAL A 587 -15.41 3.57 -5.34
N ARG A 588 -14.54 4.42 -4.74
CA ARG A 588 -13.48 3.91 -3.84
C ARG A 588 -14.02 3.19 -2.60
N MET A 589 -15.28 3.44 -2.24
CA MET A 589 -15.97 2.78 -1.13
C MET A 589 -16.73 1.52 -1.58
N LEU A 590 -16.46 0.96 -2.76
CA LEU A 590 -17.05 -0.31 -3.16
C LEU A 590 -16.28 -1.48 -2.53
N THR A 591 -17.00 -2.51 -2.10
CA THR A 591 -16.40 -3.80 -1.72
C THR A 591 -16.06 -4.60 -2.98
N VAL A 592 -15.19 -5.61 -2.87
CA VAL A 592 -14.89 -6.53 -3.98
C VAL A 592 -16.17 -7.18 -4.52
N GLU A 593 -17.08 -7.58 -3.63
CA GLU A 593 -18.36 -8.20 -3.99
C GLU A 593 -19.27 -7.26 -4.79
N MET A 594 -19.32 -5.97 -4.43
CA MET A 594 -20.10 -4.97 -5.18
C MET A 594 -19.54 -4.77 -6.59
N VAL A 595 -18.21 -4.73 -6.75
CA VAL A 595 -17.58 -4.61 -8.07
C VAL A 595 -17.85 -5.85 -8.92
N ASP A 596 -17.80 -7.05 -8.33
CA ASP A 596 -18.11 -8.30 -9.02
C ASP A 596 -19.58 -8.35 -9.49
N GLN A 597 -20.53 -7.93 -8.64
CA GLN A 597 -21.94 -7.87 -9.03
C GLN A 597 -22.21 -6.81 -10.08
N LEU A 598 -21.56 -5.64 -10.01
CA LEU A 598 -21.64 -4.61 -11.05
C LEU A 598 -21.06 -5.11 -12.38
N CYS A 599 -19.93 -5.83 -12.35
CA CYS A 599 -19.37 -6.42 -13.55
C CYS A 599 -20.29 -7.50 -14.14
N LYS A 600 -20.95 -8.28 -13.29
CA LYS A 600 -21.96 -9.27 -13.72
C LYS A 600 -23.16 -8.56 -14.38
N ALA A 601 -23.71 -7.54 -13.73
CA ALA A 601 -24.81 -6.75 -14.27
C ALA A 601 -24.44 -6.14 -15.64
N TRP A 602 -23.23 -5.60 -15.78
CA TRP A 602 -22.70 -5.12 -17.05
C TRP A 602 -22.72 -6.21 -18.13
N ARG A 603 -22.21 -7.42 -17.83
CA ARG A 603 -22.16 -8.54 -18.80
C ARG A 603 -23.56 -8.99 -19.24
N GLU A 604 -24.52 -8.92 -18.35
CA GLU A 604 -25.91 -9.33 -18.60
C GLU A 604 -26.75 -8.19 -19.21
N TRP A 605 -26.22 -6.97 -19.27
CA TRP A 605 -26.96 -5.80 -19.72
C TRP A 605 -27.28 -5.85 -21.22
N PRO A 606 -28.57 -5.75 -21.62
CA PRO A 606 -28.99 -5.90 -23.00
C PRO A 606 -28.58 -4.73 -23.91
N PHE A 607 -28.25 -3.57 -23.33
CA PHE A 607 -27.91 -2.35 -24.07
C PHE A 607 -26.41 -2.13 -24.25
N ARG A 608 -25.60 -3.19 -24.04
CA ARG A 608 -24.15 -3.14 -24.27
C ARG A 608 -23.82 -2.70 -25.71
N PRO A 609 -22.90 -1.74 -25.90
CA PRO A 609 -22.51 -1.26 -27.22
C PRO A 609 -21.78 -2.35 -28.03
N PRO A 610 -21.73 -2.21 -29.37
CA PRO A 610 -20.98 -3.15 -30.21
C PRO A 610 -19.52 -3.28 -29.78
N GLY A 611 -19.02 -4.52 -29.67
CA GLY A 611 -17.66 -4.81 -29.21
C GLY A 611 -17.49 -4.94 -27.70
N ALA A 612 -18.56 -4.74 -26.91
CA ALA A 612 -18.55 -4.94 -25.46
C ALA A 612 -18.42 -6.41 -25.02
N ASP A 613 -18.43 -7.36 -25.96
CA ASP A 613 -18.03 -8.76 -25.74
C ASP A 613 -16.51 -8.94 -25.78
N SER A 614 -15.73 -7.87 -25.93
CA SER A 614 -14.29 -7.93 -25.75
C SER A 614 -13.94 -7.85 -24.26
N PRO A 615 -13.04 -8.71 -23.75
CA PRO A 615 -12.52 -8.61 -22.39
C PRO A 615 -11.70 -7.34 -22.12
N ARG A 616 -11.46 -6.52 -23.14
CA ARG A 616 -10.67 -5.27 -23.08
C ARG A 616 -11.44 -4.09 -23.65
N PHE A 617 -12.77 -4.13 -23.53
CA PHE A 617 -13.67 -3.12 -24.08
C PHE A 617 -13.38 -1.72 -23.53
N PHE A 618 -13.38 -1.54 -22.21
CA PHE A 618 -13.17 -0.23 -21.59
C PHE A 618 -11.74 0.27 -21.78
N HIS A 619 -10.77 -0.64 -21.78
CA HIS A 619 -9.38 -0.32 -22.14
C HIS A 619 -9.30 0.36 -23.51
N THR A 620 -10.01 -0.19 -24.48
CA THR A 620 -10.06 0.31 -25.86
C THR A 620 -10.81 1.63 -25.97
N VAL A 621 -11.99 1.74 -25.36
CA VAL A 621 -12.90 2.89 -25.53
C VAL A 621 -12.51 4.09 -24.69
N LEU A 622 -12.05 3.88 -23.46
CA LEU A 622 -11.70 4.96 -22.52
C LEU A 622 -10.22 5.37 -22.60
N GLY A 623 -9.45 4.73 -23.49
CA GLY A 623 -8.03 4.97 -23.64
C GLY A 623 -7.26 4.71 -22.34
N VAL A 624 -7.67 3.68 -21.58
CA VAL A 624 -6.86 3.21 -20.46
C VAL A 624 -5.52 2.82 -21.08
N GLY A 625 -4.40 3.44 -20.65
CA GLY A 625 -3.15 3.41 -21.41
C GLY A 625 -2.75 1.99 -21.84
N ARG A 626 -2.21 1.82 -23.06
CA ARG A 626 -1.68 0.54 -23.56
C ARG A 626 -0.69 -0.01 -22.55
N GLY A 627 -1.15 -0.97 -21.77
CA GLY A 627 -0.48 -1.38 -20.57
C GLY A 627 -0.65 -2.88 -20.30
N ILE A 628 0.46 -3.59 -20.51
CA ILE A 628 1.01 -4.59 -19.58
C ILE A 628 0.63 -6.07 -19.72
N TRP A 629 -0.23 -6.50 -20.65
CA TRP A 629 -0.59 -7.93 -20.69
C TRP A 629 -0.69 -8.52 -22.11
N SER A 630 0.41 -8.42 -22.85
CA SER A 630 0.71 -9.29 -24.00
C SER A 630 1.91 -10.17 -23.69
#